data_AF-A0A939X0I6-F1
#
_entry.id   AF-A0A939X0I6-F1
#
_cell.length_a   1.000
_cell.length_b   1.000
_cell.length_c   1.000
_cell.angle_alpha   90.00
_cell.angle_beta   90.00
_cell.angle_gamma   90.00
#
_symmetry.space_group_name_H-M   'P 1'
#
loop_
_entity.id
_entity.type
_entity.pdbx_description
1 polymer ?
#
loop_
_entity_poly.entity_id
_entity_poly.type
_entity_poly.pdbx_seq_one_letter_code
_entity_poly.pdbx_strand_id
1 'polypeptide(L)'
;MDIILYGSLHGAAKRYAEHLAKVTGIKAFDYKDVKDLGQYDRVIYLGSIYAHGVTGLKKTVARMSPNQELFLATVGMVDPEDKAFFDAFKESLKKQIPQQLYDEKKIFHLRGAIDYDKLELKYRILMKMMYSQASKMPEDQLTAEFKAVLATYGQKVDCVNLDSLNPLIHAMKRMIAICGLDCEKCDAYIATKNDDQALREKTAKLWAELNNAPILPEHINCDGCRMNGRKTVFCDRLCPVRQCALSKGFETCGACPEKDTCPKVGAIWQNNPLAKKNLKK
;
A
#
# COMPACT_ATOMS: atom_id res chain seq x y z
N MET A 1 -15.35 -1.46 4.77
CA MET A 1 -15.07 -0.43 3.72
C MET A 1 -13.66 0.15 3.90
N ASP A 2 -13.10 0.81 2.89
CA ASP A 2 -11.78 1.47 3.00
C ASP A 2 -11.94 2.99 3.09
N ILE A 3 -11.00 3.66 3.77
CA ILE A 3 -10.90 5.13 3.80
C ILE A 3 -9.45 5.58 3.65
N ILE A 4 -9.26 6.69 2.93
CA ILE A 4 -7.98 7.41 2.90
C ILE A 4 -8.09 8.61 3.84
N LEU A 5 -7.13 8.75 4.75
CA LEU A 5 -6.98 9.91 5.61
C LEU A 5 -5.62 10.55 5.38
N TYR A 6 -5.54 11.87 5.49
CA TYR A 6 -4.26 12.56 5.42
C TYR A 6 -4.07 13.60 6.53
N GLY A 7 -2.83 13.74 6.99
CA GLY A 7 -2.37 14.84 7.83
C GLY A 7 -1.25 15.58 7.11
N SER A 8 -1.56 16.75 6.54
CA SER A 8 -0.63 17.50 5.70
C SER A 8 -0.28 18.86 6.29
N LEU A 9 1.01 19.15 6.45
CA LEU A 9 1.47 20.49 6.87
C LEU A 9 1.59 21.45 5.69
N HIS A 10 2.26 21.03 4.61
CA HIS A 10 2.56 21.87 3.45
C HIS A 10 2.03 21.30 2.12
N GLY A 11 0.98 20.47 2.19
CA GLY A 11 0.23 20.00 1.02
C GLY A 11 0.75 18.75 0.32
N ALA A 12 2.02 18.33 0.51
CA ALA A 12 2.56 17.14 -0.16
C ALA A 12 1.79 15.85 0.18
N ALA A 13 1.54 15.58 1.47
CA ALA A 13 0.74 14.41 1.87
C ALA A 13 -0.71 14.45 1.35
N LYS A 14 -1.31 15.65 1.26
CA LYS A 14 -2.63 15.84 0.66
C LYS A 14 -2.62 15.50 -0.84
N ARG A 15 -1.62 15.95 -1.59
CA ARG A 15 -1.45 15.62 -3.02
C ARG A 15 -1.38 14.10 -3.25
N TYR A 16 -0.60 13.40 -2.43
CA TYR A 16 -0.54 11.94 -2.48
C TYR A 16 -1.89 11.28 -2.18
N ALA A 17 -2.60 11.75 -1.15
CA ALA A 17 -3.90 11.20 -0.78
C ALA A 17 -4.97 11.43 -1.86
N GLU A 18 -4.99 12.62 -2.48
CA GLU A 18 -5.89 12.95 -3.59
C GLU A 18 -5.59 12.11 -4.82
N HIS A 19 -4.31 11.91 -5.15
CA HIS A 19 -3.94 11.02 -6.25
C HIS A 19 -4.32 9.56 -5.95
N LEU A 20 -4.04 9.09 -4.73
CA LEU A 20 -4.41 7.75 -4.30
C LEU A 20 -5.93 7.53 -4.37
N ALA A 21 -6.72 8.53 -3.97
CA ALA A 21 -8.17 8.50 -4.09
C ALA A 21 -8.62 8.39 -5.56
N LYS A 22 -8.01 9.16 -6.46
CA LYS A 22 -8.30 9.13 -7.90
C LYS A 22 -8.06 7.74 -8.50
N VAL A 23 -6.93 7.10 -8.19
CA VAL A 23 -6.55 5.81 -8.80
C VAL A 23 -7.22 4.60 -8.16
N THR A 24 -7.65 4.71 -6.90
CA THR A 24 -8.30 3.59 -6.17
C THR A 24 -9.82 3.71 -6.11
N GLY A 25 -10.38 4.90 -6.33
CA GLY A 25 -11.79 5.21 -6.11
C GLY A 25 -12.19 5.32 -4.63
N ILE A 26 -11.23 5.25 -3.69
CA ILE A 26 -11.47 5.41 -2.25
C ILE A 26 -11.50 6.91 -1.94
N LYS A 27 -12.47 7.37 -1.12
CA LYS A 27 -12.53 8.79 -0.74
C LYS A 27 -11.39 9.15 0.22
N ALA A 28 -10.76 10.31 -0.01
CA ALA A 28 -9.75 10.90 0.86
C ALA A 28 -10.29 12.08 1.66
N PHE A 29 -9.92 12.16 2.93
CA PHE A 29 -10.33 13.23 3.85
C PHE A 29 -9.15 13.72 4.69
N ASP A 30 -9.17 14.98 5.13
CA ASP A 30 -8.29 15.42 6.20
C ASP A 30 -8.67 14.64 7.47
N TYR A 31 -7.67 14.17 8.23
CA TYR A 31 -7.90 13.38 9.44
C TYR A 31 -8.78 14.09 10.50
N LYS A 32 -8.87 15.44 10.43
CA LYS A 32 -9.70 16.28 11.29
C LYS A 32 -11.19 16.22 10.93
N ASP A 33 -11.51 15.96 9.67
CA ASP A 33 -12.89 16.04 9.16
C ASP A 33 -13.69 14.76 9.41
N VAL A 34 -13.00 13.66 9.72
CA VAL A 34 -13.61 12.36 9.97
C VAL A 34 -13.56 12.07 11.46
N LYS A 35 -14.71 11.90 12.11
CA LYS A 35 -14.79 11.65 13.56
C LYS A 35 -14.82 10.16 13.90
N ASP A 36 -15.63 9.40 13.18
CA ASP A 36 -15.87 7.97 13.40
C ASP A 36 -15.22 7.13 12.30
N LEU A 37 -14.54 6.07 12.72
CA LEU A 37 -13.87 5.11 11.84
C LEU A 37 -14.49 3.71 11.89
N GLY A 38 -15.52 3.47 12.72
CA GLY A 38 -16.04 2.13 13.01
C GLY A 38 -16.62 1.38 11.81
N GLN A 39 -17.09 2.10 10.78
CA GLN A 39 -17.62 1.49 9.54
C GLN A 39 -16.53 1.05 8.54
N TYR A 40 -15.27 1.42 8.77
CA TYR A 40 -14.17 1.09 7.87
C TYR A 40 -13.42 -0.13 8.40
N ASP A 41 -13.04 -1.06 7.52
CA ASP A 41 -12.20 -2.20 7.89
C ASP A 41 -10.72 -1.79 7.83
N ARG A 42 -10.38 -0.86 6.92
CA ARG A 42 -9.01 -0.48 6.61
C ARG A 42 -8.89 1.03 6.50
N VAL A 43 -7.87 1.58 7.15
CA VAL A 43 -7.50 2.99 7.12
C VAL A 43 -6.16 3.12 6.42
N ILE A 44 -6.13 3.92 5.34
CA ILE A 44 -4.90 4.26 4.62
C ILE A 44 -4.54 5.69 5.01
N TYR A 45 -3.48 5.84 5.78
CA TYR A 45 -3.06 7.12 6.35
C TYR A 45 -1.85 7.69 5.62
N LEU A 46 -1.93 8.92 5.13
CA LEU A 46 -0.81 9.65 4.52
C LEU A 46 -0.45 10.88 5.37
N GLY A 47 0.71 10.86 6.02
CA GLY A 47 1.05 11.87 7.03
C GLY A 47 2.40 12.53 6.82
N SER A 48 2.45 13.86 6.96
CA SER A 48 3.72 14.60 6.94
C SER A 48 4.57 14.27 8.16
N ILE A 49 5.84 13.93 7.95
CA ILE A 49 6.84 13.78 9.02
C ILE A 49 7.16 15.17 9.56
N TYR A 50 7.02 15.33 10.87
CA TYR A 50 7.35 16.58 11.56
C TYR A 50 7.78 16.28 13.00
N ALA A 51 8.91 16.88 13.42
CA ALA A 51 9.45 16.75 14.78
C ALA A 51 9.47 15.29 15.29
N HIS A 52 10.02 14.38 14.48
CA HIS A 52 10.04 12.94 14.74
C HIS A 52 8.67 12.33 15.00
N GLY A 53 7.62 12.82 14.35
CA GLY A 53 6.28 12.26 14.42
C GLY A 53 5.58 12.32 13.07
N VAL A 54 4.39 11.71 12.98
CA VAL A 54 3.56 11.77 11.77
C VAL A 54 2.32 12.58 12.09
N THR A 55 2.15 13.69 11.37
CA THR A 55 1.06 14.65 11.58
C THR A 55 -0.29 13.94 11.60
N GLY A 56 -1.01 14.05 12.72
CA GLY A 56 -2.37 13.50 12.92
C GLY A 56 -2.46 11.97 13.15
N LEU A 57 -1.35 11.22 13.03
CA LEU A 57 -1.36 9.76 13.12
C LEU A 57 -1.85 9.26 14.48
N LYS A 58 -1.24 9.74 15.57
CA LYS A 58 -1.62 9.34 16.95
C LYS A 58 -3.11 9.58 17.25
N LYS A 59 -3.67 10.69 16.75
CA LYS A 59 -5.10 11.00 16.91
C LYS A 59 -5.99 10.07 16.09
N THR A 60 -5.51 9.62 14.94
CA THR A 60 -6.24 8.71 14.05
C THR A 60 -6.27 7.30 14.61
N VAL A 61 -5.11 6.74 14.96
CA VAL A 61 -5.02 5.37 15.48
C VAL A 61 -5.70 5.21 16.84
N ALA A 62 -5.76 6.26 17.66
CA ALA A 62 -6.52 6.25 18.92
C ALA A 62 -8.04 6.07 18.73
N ARG A 63 -8.55 6.27 17.51
CA ARG A 63 -9.96 6.09 17.15
C ARG A 63 -10.22 4.80 16.38
N MET A 64 -9.17 4.01 16.12
CA MET A 64 -9.28 2.74 15.43
C MET A 64 -9.52 1.60 16.43
N SER A 65 -10.35 0.65 16.04
CA SER A 65 -10.50 -0.64 16.69
C SER A 65 -9.27 -1.52 16.41
N PRO A 66 -8.85 -2.39 17.35
CA PRO A 66 -7.74 -3.33 17.14
C PRO A 66 -7.92 -4.29 15.96
N ASN A 67 -9.15 -4.52 15.50
CA ASN A 67 -9.45 -5.40 14.36
C ASN A 67 -9.35 -4.69 13.00
N GLN A 68 -9.19 -3.36 13.00
CA GLN A 68 -9.00 -2.60 11.77
C GLN A 68 -7.55 -2.70 11.30
N GLU A 69 -7.36 -2.56 9.98
CA GLU A 69 -6.04 -2.57 9.37
C GLU A 69 -5.55 -1.14 9.12
N LEU A 70 -4.26 -0.89 9.38
CA LEU A 70 -3.60 0.37 9.07
C LEU A 70 -2.57 0.15 7.94
N PHE A 71 -2.70 0.94 6.88
CA PHE A 71 -1.61 1.22 5.95
C PHE A 71 -1.12 2.65 6.20
N LEU A 72 0.18 2.85 6.30
CA LEU A 72 0.77 4.16 6.60
C LEU A 72 1.77 4.55 5.52
N ALA A 73 1.56 5.71 4.89
CA ALA A 73 2.58 6.38 4.09
C ALA A 73 3.05 7.66 4.80
N THR A 74 4.33 7.73 5.12
CA THR A 74 4.94 8.92 5.74
C THR A 74 5.56 9.79 4.65
N VAL A 75 5.36 11.11 4.73
CA VAL A 75 5.82 12.05 3.70
C VAL A 75 6.79 13.05 4.33
N GLY A 76 8.06 13.05 3.92
CA GLY A 76 9.10 13.87 4.57
C GLY A 76 10.17 14.39 3.62
N MET A 77 11.12 15.16 4.14
CA MET A 77 12.24 15.71 3.35
C MET A 77 13.37 14.70 3.13
N VAL A 78 13.56 13.77 4.08
CA VAL A 78 14.58 12.72 4.02
C VAL A 78 14.27 11.78 2.86
N ASP A 79 15.32 11.37 2.15
CA ASP A 79 15.19 10.44 1.04
C ASP A 79 14.72 9.06 1.55
N PRO A 80 13.63 8.47 0.99
CA PRO A 80 13.16 7.13 1.31
C PRO A 80 14.22 6.02 1.26
N GLU A 81 15.33 6.22 0.53
CA GLU A 81 16.44 5.25 0.44
C GLU A 81 17.40 5.30 1.65
N ASP A 82 17.29 6.31 2.53
CA ASP A 82 18.08 6.41 3.76
C ASP A 82 17.57 5.42 4.82
N LYS A 83 18.03 4.17 4.70
CA LYS A 83 17.63 3.07 5.59
C LYS A 83 17.96 3.36 7.05
N ALA A 84 19.10 3.98 7.33
CA ALA A 84 19.54 4.27 8.69
C ALA A 84 18.56 5.21 9.40
N PHE A 85 18.10 6.27 8.71
CA PHE A 85 17.07 7.15 9.24
C PHE A 85 15.76 6.39 9.50
N PHE A 86 15.26 5.62 8.53
CA PHE A 86 13.97 4.96 8.68
C PHE A 86 14.00 3.80 9.69
N ASP A 87 15.12 3.10 9.85
CA ASP A 87 15.31 2.12 10.91
C ASP A 87 15.22 2.77 12.30
N ALA A 88 15.86 3.93 12.50
CA ALA A 88 15.71 4.69 13.75
C ALA A 88 14.29 5.27 13.91
N PHE A 89 13.67 5.70 12.82
CA PHE A 89 12.33 6.31 12.83
C PHE A 89 11.23 5.30 13.21
N LYS A 90 11.44 3.99 13.04
CA LYS A 90 10.52 2.94 13.50
C LYS A 90 10.17 3.09 14.99
N GLU A 91 11.13 3.47 15.83
CA GLU A 91 10.89 3.67 17.26
C GLU A 91 9.97 4.86 17.55
N SER A 92 10.01 5.90 16.71
CA SER A 92 9.01 6.97 16.77
C SER A 92 7.62 6.49 16.37
N LEU A 93 7.53 5.65 15.32
CA LEU A 93 6.25 5.12 14.84
C LEU A 93 5.61 4.19 15.88
N LYS A 94 6.40 3.30 16.50
CA LYS A 94 5.93 2.42 17.59
C LYS A 94 5.39 3.20 18.80
N LYS A 95 5.92 4.40 19.08
CA LYS A 95 5.40 5.29 20.14
C LYS A 95 4.06 5.95 19.77
N GLN A 96 3.73 6.03 18.49
CA GLN A 96 2.50 6.65 18.00
C GLN A 96 1.41 5.62 17.69
N ILE A 97 1.79 4.43 17.25
CA ILE A 97 0.89 3.38 16.76
C ILE A 97 0.76 2.29 17.84
N PRO A 98 -0.47 1.96 18.29
CA PRO A 98 -0.70 0.81 19.15
C PRO A 98 -0.13 -0.48 18.55
N GLN A 99 0.42 -1.36 19.38
CA GLN A 99 1.10 -2.59 18.94
C GLN A 99 0.22 -3.45 18.02
N GLN A 100 -1.09 -3.50 18.26
CA GLN A 100 -2.06 -4.29 17.48
C GLN A 100 -2.23 -3.77 16.04
N LEU A 101 -1.95 -2.48 15.81
CA LEU A 101 -2.07 -1.85 14.49
C LEU A 101 -0.71 -1.70 13.78
N TYR A 102 0.40 -1.99 14.48
CA TYR A 102 1.73 -1.83 13.92
C TYR A 102 2.12 -3.05 13.07
N ASP A 103 2.29 -2.83 11.77
CA ASP A 103 2.84 -3.81 10.84
C ASP A 103 3.85 -3.10 9.93
N GLU A 104 5.13 -3.43 10.10
CA GLU A 104 6.22 -2.81 9.34
C GLU A 104 6.04 -2.99 7.82
N LYS A 105 5.44 -4.10 7.37
CA LYS A 105 5.21 -4.36 5.94
C LYS A 105 4.12 -3.47 5.33
N LYS A 106 3.40 -2.73 6.16
CA LYS A 106 2.32 -1.79 5.76
C LYS A 106 2.73 -0.33 5.97
N ILE A 107 4.01 -0.07 6.23
CA ILE A 107 4.58 1.27 6.38
C ILE A 107 5.43 1.59 5.14
N PHE A 108 5.16 2.73 4.54
CA PHE A 108 5.78 3.22 3.31
C PHE A 108 6.32 4.62 3.53
N HIS A 109 7.44 4.94 2.90
CA HIS A 109 8.09 6.24 3.03
C HIS A 109 8.13 6.93 1.67
N LEU A 110 7.62 8.16 1.60
CA LEU A 110 7.48 8.95 0.39
C LEU A 110 8.22 10.28 0.57
N ARG A 111 8.80 10.78 -0.51
CA ARG A 111 9.48 12.07 -0.52
C ARG A 111 8.48 13.22 -0.71
N GLY A 112 8.62 14.25 0.10
CA GLY A 112 7.71 15.40 0.13
C GLY A 112 8.17 16.57 -0.73
N ALA A 113 7.55 17.72 -0.48
CA ALA A 113 7.93 19.00 -1.06
C ALA A 113 8.05 20.05 0.06
N ILE A 114 8.91 21.04 -0.15
CA ILE A 114 9.06 22.19 0.74
C ILE A 114 9.16 23.47 -0.10
N ASP A 115 8.42 24.49 0.33
CA ASP A 115 8.40 25.82 -0.27
C ASP A 115 8.60 26.82 0.87
N TYR A 116 9.85 27.29 1.04
CA TYR A 116 10.24 28.11 2.19
C TYR A 116 9.49 29.45 2.25
N ASP A 117 9.05 29.96 1.10
CA ASP A 117 8.26 31.20 1.00
C ASP A 117 6.83 31.01 1.53
N LYS A 118 6.31 29.77 1.50
CA LYS A 118 4.94 29.43 1.93
C LYS A 118 4.87 28.79 3.31
N LEU A 119 6.00 28.64 4.01
CA LEU A 119 6.01 28.12 5.36
C LEU A 119 5.33 29.12 6.32
N GLU A 120 4.48 28.61 7.22
CA GLU A 120 3.99 29.41 8.35
C GLU A 120 5.17 29.92 9.20
N LEU A 121 5.02 31.09 9.82
CA LEU A 121 6.10 31.78 10.56
C LEU A 121 6.83 30.88 11.55
N LYS A 122 6.10 30.06 12.32
CA LYS A 122 6.69 29.13 13.29
C LYS A 122 7.60 28.08 12.64
N TYR A 123 7.24 27.57 11.45
CA TYR A 123 8.04 26.61 10.71
C TYR A 123 9.25 27.29 10.05
N ARG A 124 9.11 28.53 9.58
CA ARG A 124 10.24 29.33 9.09
C ARG A 124 11.31 29.53 10.16
N ILE A 125 10.88 29.87 11.39
CA ILE A 125 11.78 30.05 12.53
C ILE A 125 12.50 28.74 12.85
N LEU A 126 11.76 27.63 12.96
CA LEU A 126 12.34 26.32 13.21
C LEU A 126 13.37 25.92 12.13
N MET A 127 13.03 26.07 10.85
CA MET A 127 13.94 25.72 9.76
C MET A 127 15.20 26.59 9.77
N LYS A 128 15.08 27.89 10.09
CA LYS A 128 16.24 28.78 10.25
C LYS A 128 17.16 28.31 11.39
N MET A 129 16.58 27.86 12.51
CA MET A 129 17.36 27.29 13.61
C MET A 129 18.07 26.00 13.19
N MET A 130 17.34 25.07 12.54
CA MET A 130 17.91 23.81 12.05
C MET A 130 19.03 24.06 11.04
N TYR A 131 18.85 24.98 10.09
CA TYR A 131 19.89 25.37 9.14
C TYR A 131 21.10 25.98 9.82
N SER A 132 20.88 26.90 10.78
CA SER A 132 21.99 27.51 11.53
C SER A 132 22.77 26.50 12.37
N GLN A 133 22.12 25.45 12.86
CA GLN A 133 22.78 24.37 13.59
C GLN A 133 23.54 23.45 12.63
N ALA A 134 22.88 23.00 11.57
CA ALA A 134 23.45 22.10 10.57
C ALA A 134 24.68 22.70 9.88
N SER A 135 24.63 23.99 9.50
CA SER A 135 25.74 24.67 8.81
C SER A 135 27.02 24.82 9.63
N LYS A 136 26.96 24.60 10.94
CA LYS A 136 28.10 24.67 11.86
C LYS A 136 28.58 23.29 12.31
N MET A 137 27.88 22.23 11.92
CA MET A 137 28.14 20.87 12.36
C MET A 137 29.16 20.20 11.42
N PRO A 138 30.14 19.45 11.96
CA PRO A 138 31.02 18.60 11.16
C PRO A 138 30.24 17.60 10.30
N GLU A 139 30.76 17.27 9.12
CA GLU A 139 30.05 16.44 8.13
C GLU A 139 29.70 15.04 8.66
N ASP A 140 30.59 14.46 9.47
CA ASP A 140 30.43 13.16 10.13
C ASP A 140 29.33 13.15 11.21
N GLN A 141 28.92 14.32 11.71
CA GLN A 141 27.86 14.48 12.70
C GLN A 141 26.50 14.86 12.08
N LEU A 142 26.46 15.21 10.78
CA LEU A 142 25.23 15.61 10.11
C LEU A 142 24.26 14.43 9.98
N THR A 143 23.11 14.55 10.65
CA THR A 143 22.00 13.60 10.49
C THR A 143 21.33 13.73 9.13
N ALA A 144 20.56 12.72 8.73
CA ALA A 144 19.79 12.73 7.47
C ALA A 144 18.86 13.94 7.38
N GLU A 145 18.24 14.34 8.48
CA GLU A 145 17.37 15.51 8.54
C GLU A 145 18.15 16.81 8.34
N PHE A 146 19.32 16.96 8.96
CA PHE A 146 20.15 18.14 8.76
C PHE A 146 20.71 18.23 7.34
N LYS A 147 21.11 17.10 6.75
CA LYS A 147 21.50 17.02 5.33
C LYS A 147 20.35 17.47 4.43
N ALA A 148 19.13 17.00 4.70
CA ALA A 148 17.94 17.40 3.96
C ALA A 148 17.61 18.90 4.12
N VAL A 149 17.79 19.48 5.31
CA VAL A 149 17.62 20.92 5.53
C VAL A 149 18.67 21.71 4.75
N LEU A 150 19.96 21.36 4.87
CA LEU A 150 21.04 22.04 4.14
C LEU A 150 20.83 22.01 2.62
N ALA A 151 20.37 20.87 2.09
CA ALA A 151 20.12 20.71 0.66
C ALA A 151 18.91 21.51 0.13
N THR A 152 17.98 21.91 0.99
CA THR A 152 16.71 22.53 0.58
C THR A 152 16.52 23.95 1.07
N TYR A 153 17.35 24.43 2.01
CA TYR A 153 17.10 25.67 2.75
C TYR A 153 17.01 26.90 1.84
N GLY A 154 15.93 27.68 2.01
CA GLY A 154 15.70 28.91 1.25
C GLY A 154 15.26 28.68 -0.20
N GLN A 155 15.02 27.44 -0.61
CA GLN A 155 14.63 27.09 -1.97
C GLN A 155 13.19 26.56 -2.02
N LYS A 156 12.64 26.45 -3.22
CA LYS A 156 11.44 25.67 -3.47
C LYS A 156 11.84 24.34 -4.09
N VAL A 157 11.59 23.25 -3.37
CA VAL A 157 11.95 21.89 -3.79
C VAL A 157 10.71 21.02 -3.79
N ASP A 158 10.37 20.45 -4.95
CA ASP A 158 9.25 19.51 -5.11
C ASP A 158 9.78 18.15 -5.55
N CYS A 159 9.84 17.20 -4.62
CA CYS A 159 10.25 15.82 -4.88
C CYS A 159 9.06 14.85 -4.89
N VAL A 160 7.82 15.35 -4.98
CA VAL A 160 6.64 14.49 -5.02
C VAL A 160 6.63 13.68 -6.31
N ASN A 161 6.82 12.38 -6.17
CA ASN A 161 6.67 11.40 -7.24
C ASN A 161 5.46 10.51 -6.96
N LEU A 162 4.39 10.63 -7.74
CA LEU A 162 3.13 9.90 -7.51
C LEU A 162 3.27 8.38 -7.73
N ASP A 163 4.19 7.94 -8.58
CA ASP A 163 4.46 6.52 -8.83
C ASP A 163 5.04 5.81 -7.59
N SER A 164 5.60 6.56 -6.64
CA SER A 164 6.06 6.02 -5.36
C SER A 164 4.90 5.49 -4.48
N LEU A 165 3.63 5.72 -4.85
CA LEU A 165 2.48 5.08 -4.23
C LEU A 165 2.28 3.62 -4.68
N ASN A 166 2.93 3.18 -5.76
CA ASN A 166 2.71 1.85 -6.31
C ASN A 166 2.92 0.71 -5.30
N PRO A 167 3.98 0.72 -4.45
CA PRO A 167 4.13 -0.28 -3.39
C PRO A 167 2.97 -0.29 -2.39
N LEU A 168 2.50 0.88 -1.96
CA LEU A 168 1.35 1.02 -1.06
C LEU A 168 0.07 0.47 -1.74
N ILE A 169 -0.21 0.91 -2.97
CA ILE A 169 -1.38 0.48 -3.76
C ILE A 169 -1.37 -1.03 -3.92
N HIS A 170 -0.20 -1.61 -4.21
CA HIS A 170 -0.03 -3.04 -4.35
C HIS A 170 -0.33 -3.78 -3.04
N ALA A 171 0.23 -3.32 -1.91
CA ALA A 171 -0.01 -3.91 -0.60
C ALA A 171 -1.48 -3.79 -0.14
N MET A 172 -2.19 -2.74 -0.56
CA MET A 172 -3.62 -2.57 -0.30
C MET A 172 -4.50 -3.56 -1.06
N LYS A 173 -4.02 -4.16 -2.15
CA LYS A 173 -4.80 -5.16 -2.89
C LYS A 173 -4.91 -6.41 -2.01
N ARG A 174 -6.13 -6.68 -1.54
CA ARG A 174 -6.44 -7.99 -0.97
C ARG A 174 -6.06 -9.05 -2.00
N MET A 175 -5.52 -10.17 -1.55
CA MET A 175 -5.15 -11.33 -2.37
C MET A 175 -6.37 -12.08 -2.93
N ILE A 176 -7.42 -11.35 -3.30
CA ILE A 176 -8.63 -11.86 -3.94
C ILE A 176 -8.44 -11.75 -5.45
N ALA A 177 -8.51 -12.88 -6.13
CA ALA A 177 -8.43 -12.98 -7.57
C ALA A 177 -9.58 -12.25 -8.27
N ILE A 178 -9.43 -12.05 -9.59
CA ILE A 178 -10.47 -11.43 -10.43
C ILE A 178 -11.83 -12.14 -10.28
N CYS A 179 -11.83 -13.47 -10.16
CA CYS A 179 -13.03 -14.28 -9.96
C CYS A 179 -13.54 -14.33 -8.51
N GLY A 180 -12.81 -13.76 -7.55
CA GLY A 180 -13.15 -13.77 -6.13
C GLY A 180 -12.48 -14.85 -5.28
N LEU A 181 -11.75 -15.78 -5.90
CA LEU A 181 -10.96 -16.77 -5.17
C LEU A 181 -9.90 -16.10 -4.31
N ASP A 182 -9.67 -16.64 -3.13
CA ASP A 182 -8.65 -16.17 -2.20
C ASP A 182 -7.31 -16.81 -2.56
N CYS A 183 -6.40 -16.03 -3.13
CA CYS A 183 -5.06 -16.48 -3.50
C CYS A 183 -4.23 -16.90 -2.27
N GLU A 184 -4.52 -16.42 -1.06
CA GLU A 184 -3.80 -16.87 0.14
C GLU A 184 -4.10 -18.33 0.49
N LYS A 185 -5.16 -18.89 -0.09
CA LYS A 185 -5.55 -20.30 0.03
C LYS A 185 -5.23 -21.13 -1.21
N CYS A 186 -4.52 -20.56 -2.18
CA CYS A 186 -4.16 -21.24 -3.42
C CYS A 186 -2.81 -21.94 -3.27
N ASP A 187 -2.78 -23.25 -3.49
CA ASP A 187 -1.55 -24.06 -3.38
C ASP A 187 -0.39 -23.51 -4.22
N ALA A 188 -0.66 -23.00 -5.43
CA ALA A 188 0.38 -22.40 -6.27
C ALA A 188 1.00 -21.14 -5.66
N TYR A 189 0.19 -20.29 -5.01
CA TYR A 189 0.67 -19.09 -4.34
C TYR A 189 1.41 -19.44 -3.05
N ILE A 190 0.86 -20.35 -2.24
CA ILE A 190 1.48 -20.84 -0.99
C ILE A 190 2.84 -21.47 -1.31
N ALA A 191 2.92 -22.31 -2.33
CA ALA A 191 4.15 -22.95 -2.77
C ALA A 191 5.20 -21.93 -3.21
N THR A 192 4.79 -20.88 -3.92
CA THR A 192 5.69 -19.80 -4.36
C THR A 192 6.22 -19.00 -3.17
N LYS A 193 5.34 -18.61 -2.24
CA LYS A 193 5.69 -17.77 -1.09
C LYS A 193 6.61 -18.48 -0.10
N ASN A 194 6.40 -19.76 0.11
CA ASN A 194 7.16 -20.58 1.06
C ASN A 194 8.34 -21.32 0.42
N ASP A 195 8.53 -21.14 -0.89
CA ASP A 195 9.44 -21.92 -1.71
C ASP A 195 9.32 -23.44 -1.52
N ASP A 196 8.08 -23.94 -1.50
CA ASP A 196 7.74 -25.32 -1.17
C ASP A 196 7.67 -26.19 -2.42
N GLN A 197 8.75 -26.95 -2.68
CA GLN A 197 8.85 -27.84 -3.84
C GLN A 197 7.86 -29.03 -3.79
N ALA A 198 7.61 -29.60 -2.61
CA ALA A 198 6.70 -30.73 -2.47
C ALA A 198 5.26 -30.32 -2.80
N LEU A 199 4.86 -29.11 -2.39
CA LEU A 199 3.56 -28.56 -2.75
C LEU A 199 3.47 -28.24 -4.25
N ARG A 200 4.56 -27.79 -4.90
CA ARG A 200 4.59 -27.62 -6.37
C ARG A 200 4.34 -28.95 -7.08
N GLU A 201 5.00 -30.02 -6.66
CA GLU A 201 4.82 -31.37 -7.24
C GLU A 201 3.40 -31.89 -7.09
N LYS A 202 2.85 -31.80 -5.87
CA LYS A 202 1.47 -32.19 -5.59
C LYS A 202 0.47 -31.41 -6.45
N THR A 203 0.65 -30.09 -6.52
CA THR A 203 -0.25 -29.19 -7.28
C THR A 203 -0.16 -29.48 -8.77
N ALA A 204 1.06 -29.62 -9.31
CA ALA A 204 1.30 -29.91 -10.71
C ALA A 204 0.64 -31.23 -11.14
N LYS A 205 0.83 -32.30 -10.36
CA LYS A 205 0.19 -33.59 -10.61
C LYS A 205 -1.33 -33.50 -10.65
N LEU A 206 -1.93 -32.90 -9.62
CA LEU A 206 -3.38 -32.72 -9.54
C LEU A 206 -3.91 -31.93 -10.75
N TRP A 207 -3.25 -30.82 -11.10
CA TRP A 207 -3.71 -29.97 -12.20
C TRP A 207 -3.48 -30.64 -13.56
N ALA A 208 -2.41 -31.41 -13.73
CA ALA A 208 -2.15 -32.19 -14.93
C ALA A 208 -3.27 -33.21 -15.18
N GLU A 209 -3.68 -33.94 -14.14
CA GLU A 209 -4.79 -34.90 -14.18
C GLU A 209 -6.12 -34.21 -14.50
N LEU A 210 -6.46 -33.12 -13.79
CA LEU A 210 -7.73 -32.39 -14.00
C LEU A 210 -7.86 -31.75 -15.39
N ASN A 211 -6.75 -31.35 -16.00
CA ASN A 211 -6.75 -30.64 -17.29
C ASN A 211 -6.28 -31.51 -18.47
N ASN A 212 -5.92 -32.77 -18.22
CA ASN A 212 -5.31 -33.67 -19.20
C ASN A 212 -4.16 -32.99 -19.97
N ALA A 213 -3.25 -32.34 -19.24
CA ALA A 213 -2.19 -31.50 -19.79
C ALA A 213 -0.86 -31.71 -19.05
N PRO A 214 0.31 -31.57 -19.72
CA PRO A 214 1.61 -31.76 -19.09
C PRO A 214 1.98 -30.54 -18.23
N ILE A 215 1.51 -30.52 -16.98
CA ILE A 215 1.83 -29.49 -16.00
C ILE A 215 2.94 -30.01 -15.10
N LEU A 216 4.09 -29.34 -15.12
CA LEU A 216 5.28 -29.67 -14.34
C LEU A 216 5.39 -28.78 -13.08
N PRO A 217 6.09 -29.22 -12.03
CA PRO A 217 6.26 -28.46 -10.79
C PRO A 217 6.82 -27.04 -11.02
N GLU A 218 7.74 -26.88 -11.96
CA GLU A 218 8.35 -25.59 -12.35
C GLU A 218 7.33 -24.59 -12.94
N HIS A 219 6.17 -25.06 -13.43
CA HIS A 219 5.09 -24.21 -13.89
C HIS A 219 4.24 -23.63 -12.73
N ILE A 220 4.43 -24.13 -11.51
CA ILE A 220 3.68 -23.73 -10.31
C ILE A 220 4.42 -22.59 -9.60
N ASN A 221 4.44 -21.42 -10.26
CA ASN A 221 4.98 -20.18 -9.72
C ASN A 221 3.99 -19.03 -9.94
N CYS A 222 3.53 -18.38 -8.87
CA CYS A 222 2.47 -17.38 -8.92
C CYS A 222 2.58 -16.37 -7.78
N ASP A 223 2.57 -15.08 -8.12
CA ASP A 223 2.61 -13.98 -7.15
C ASP A 223 1.19 -13.42 -6.86
N GLY A 224 0.15 -14.02 -7.45
CA GLY A 224 -1.26 -13.67 -7.26
C GLY A 224 -1.94 -13.09 -8.52
N CYS A 225 -3.24 -13.32 -8.66
CA CYS A 225 -3.98 -13.06 -9.91
C CYS A 225 -4.01 -11.57 -10.32
N ARG A 226 -4.15 -10.66 -9.34
CA ARG A 226 -4.19 -9.20 -9.52
C ARG A 226 -2.87 -8.50 -9.18
N MET A 227 -1.88 -9.29 -8.78
CA MET A 227 -0.55 -8.81 -8.43
C MET A 227 0.30 -8.73 -9.68
N ASN A 228 1.25 -7.81 -9.70
CA ASN A 228 2.32 -7.81 -10.69
C ASN A 228 3.24 -9.00 -10.43
N GLY A 229 3.94 -9.48 -11.45
CA GLY A 229 4.83 -10.63 -11.35
C GLY A 229 4.27 -11.91 -11.96
N ARG A 230 4.89 -13.01 -11.59
CA ARG A 230 4.72 -14.35 -12.16
C ARG A 230 3.30 -14.84 -11.95
N LYS A 231 2.84 -15.60 -12.93
CA LYS A 231 1.57 -16.31 -12.92
C LYS A 231 1.82 -17.70 -13.49
N THR A 232 1.05 -18.67 -13.03
CA THR A 232 0.98 -19.95 -13.74
C THR A 232 0.50 -19.70 -15.17
N VAL A 233 0.95 -20.52 -16.12
CA VAL A 233 0.60 -20.38 -17.55
C VAL A 233 -0.91 -20.30 -17.75
N PHE A 234 -1.67 -21.10 -16.98
CA PHE A 234 -3.13 -21.07 -16.99
C PHE A 234 -3.68 -19.69 -16.61
N CYS A 235 -3.29 -19.16 -15.45
CA CYS A 235 -3.76 -17.85 -14.98
C CYS A 235 -3.32 -16.72 -15.91
N ASP A 236 -2.11 -16.81 -16.48
CA ASP A 236 -1.56 -15.76 -17.33
C ASP A 236 -2.28 -15.68 -18.69
N ARG A 237 -2.48 -16.82 -19.35
CA ARG A 237 -2.89 -16.86 -20.78
C ARG A 237 -4.24 -17.53 -21.03
N LEU A 238 -4.61 -18.52 -20.24
CA LEU A 238 -5.74 -19.41 -20.57
C LEU A 238 -7.02 -19.10 -19.78
N CYS A 239 -6.92 -18.49 -18.60
CA CYS A 239 -8.07 -18.25 -17.72
C CYS A 239 -9.10 -17.32 -18.41
N PRO A 240 -10.27 -17.82 -18.84
CA PRO A 240 -11.21 -17.04 -19.65
C PRO A 240 -11.89 -15.92 -18.85
N VAL A 241 -11.99 -16.10 -17.52
CA VAL A 241 -12.51 -15.08 -16.60
C VAL A 241 -11.55 -13.90 -16.49
N ARG A 242 -10.24 -14.17 -16.33
CA ARG A 242 -9.22 -13.14 -16.24
C ARG A 242 -9.08 -12.36 -17.56
N GLN A 243 -8.96 -13.05 -18.69
CA GLN A 243 -8.85 -12.39 -20.00
C GLN A 243 -10.07 -11.49 -20.29
N CYS A 244 -11.26 -11.97 -19.93
CA CYS A 244 -12.50 -11.20 -20.07
C CYS A 244 -12.52 -9.95 -19.18
N ALA A 245 -12.08 -10.04 -17.92
CA ALA A 245 -12.06 -8.87 -17.03
C ALA A 245 -11.03 -7.83 -17.49
N LEU A 246 -9.83 -8.28 -17.88
CA LEU A 246 -8.75 -7.38 -18.34
C LEU A 246 -9.12 -6.64 -19.63
N SER A 247 -9.68 -7.34 -20.62
CA SER A 247 -10.15 -6.72 -21.87
C SER A 247 -11.26 -5.68 -21.65
N LYS A 248 -12.06 -5.84 -20.58
CA LYS A 248 -13.09 -4.87 -20.18
C LYS A 248 -12.60 -3.82 -19.17
N GLY A 249 -11.33 -3.85 -18.77
CA GLY A 249 -10.77 -2.94 -17.76
C GLY A 249 -11.30 -3.14 -16.34
N PHE A 250 -11.86 -4.32 -16.04
CA PHE A 250 -12.36 -4.64 -14.70
C PHE A 250 -11.27 -5.22 -13.81
N GLU A 251 -11.09 -4.61 -12.63
CA GLU A 251 -10.21 -5.13 -11.58
C GLU A 251 -10.67 -6.49 -11.03
N THR A 252 -11.99 -6.71 -10.96
CA THR A 252 -12.61 -7.98 -10.58
C THR A 252 -13.93 -8.17 -11.32
N CYS A 253 -14.43 -9.41 -11.39
CA CYS A 253 -15.78 -9.69 -11.89
C CYS A 253 -16.88 -9.01 -11.06
N GLY A 254 -16.59 -8.57 -9.83
CA GLY A 254 -17.53 -7.83 -8.99
C GLY A 254 -17.97 -6.49 -9.59
N ALA A 255 -17.10 -5.86 -10.40
CA ALA A 255 -17.39 -4.60 -11.08
C ALA A 255 -18.23 -4.77 -12.35
N CYS A 256 -18.40 -6.01 -12.86
CA CYS A 256 -19.18 -6.26 -14.06
C CYS A 256 -20.71 -6.19 -13.76
N PRO A 257 -21.50 -5.42 -14.53
CA PRO A 257 -22.97 -5.38 -14.36
C PRO A 257 -23.64 -6.74 -14.62
N GLU A 258 -23.11 -7.51 -15.57
CA GLU A 258 -23.65 -8.81 -16.00
C GLU A 258 -23.15 -9.99 -15.13
N LYS A 259 -22.48 -9.70 -14.02
CA LYS A 259 -21.76 -10.74 -13.26
C LYS A 259 -22.66 -11.86 -12.73
N ASP A 260 -23.92 -11.54 -12.40
CA ASP A 260 -24.85 -12.48 -11.77
C ASP A 260 -25.42 -13.53 -12.75
N THR A 261 -25.38 -13.25 -14.05
CA THR A 261 -25.81 -14.17 -15.12
C THR A 261 -24.63 -14.68 -15.95
N CYS A 262 -23.39 -14.26 -15.64
CA CYS A 262 -22.21 -14.60 -16.42
C CYS A 262 -21.81 -16.07 -16.24
N PRO A 263 -21.86 -16.91 -17.29
CA PRO A 263 -21.55 -18.33 -17.18
C PRO A 263 -20.07 -18.59 -16.86
N LYS A 264 -19.16 -17.72 -17.32
CA LYS A 264 -17.70 -17.88 -17.11
C LYS A 264 -17.33 -17.87 -15.62
N VAL A 265 -17.87 -16.92 -14.86
CA VAL A 265 -17.59 -16.80 -13.42
C VAL A 265 -18.61 -17.57 -12.57
N GLY A 266 -19.82 -17.80 -13.11
CA GLY A 266 -20.89 -18.54 -12.47
C GLY A 266 -20.47 -19.93 -12.02
N ALA A 267 -19.74 -20.67 -12.86
CA ALA A 267 -19.22 -22.00 -12.49
C ALA A 267 -18.28 -21.95 -11.27
N ILE A 268 -17.42 -20.94 -11.17
CA ILE A 268 -16.53 -20.75 -10.01
C ILE A 268 -17.34 -20.48 -8.75
N TRP A 269 -18.36 -19.64 -8.85
CA TRP A 269 -19.19 -19.25 -7.70
C TRP A 269 -20.14 -20.35 -7.25
N GLN A 270 -20.60 -21.21 -8.15
CA GLN A 270 -21.37 -22.42 -7.79
C GLN A 270 -20.51 -23.38 -6.96
N ASN A 271 -19.26 -23.60 -7.38
CA ASN A 271 -18.34 -24.50 -6.68
C ASN A 271 -17.72 -23.86 -5.42
N ASN A 272 -17.60 -22.54 -5.38
CA ASN A 272 -17.08 -21.79 -4.24
C ASN A 272 -17.89 -20.51 -4.01
N PRO A 273 -19.01 -20.59 -3.25
CA PRO A 273 -19.85 -19.43 -2.97
C PRO A 273 -19.13 -18.29 -2.23
N LEU A 274 -18.08 -18.61 -1.46
CA LEU A 274 -17.26 -17.59 -0.79
C LEU A 274 -16.53 -16.70 -1.80
N ALA A 275 -16.17 -17.22 -2.97
CA ALA A 275 -15.55 -16.41 -4.03
C ALA A 275 -16.47 -15.26 -4.46
N LYS A 276 -17.77 -15.52 -4.62
CA LYS A 276 -18.75 -14.45 -4.92
C LYS A 276 -18.83 -13.44 -3.78
N LYS A 277 -18.82 -13.91 -2.52
CA LYS A 277 -18.88 -13.06 -1.33
C LYS A 277 -17.65 -12.14 -1.22
N ASN A 278 -16.46 -12.63 -1.56
CA ASN A 278 -15.22 -11.85 -1.54
C ASN A 278 -15.22 -10.68 -2.53
N LEU A 279 -16.09 -10.72 -3.55
CA LEU A 279 -16.26 -9.66 -4.54
C LEU A 279 -17.35 -8.65 -4.19
N LYS A 280 -18.16 -8.93 -3.16
CA LYS A 280 -19.13 -7.97 -2.65
C LYS A 280 -18.39 -6.89 -1.87
N LYS A 281 -18.47 -5.66 -2.37
CA LYS A 281 -18.24 -4.44 -1.61
C LYS A 281 -19.56 -4.01 -0.99
#